data_AF-A0A964P125-F1
#
_entry.id   AF-A0A964P125-F1
#
_cell.length_a   1.000
_cell.length_b   1.000
_cell.length_c   1.000
_cell.angle_alpha   90.00
_cell.angle_beta   90.00
_cell.angle_gamma   90.00
#
_symmetry.space_group_name_H-M   'P 1'
#
loop_
_entity.id
_entity.type
_entity.pdbx_description
1 polymer ?
#
loop_
_entity_poly.entity_id
_entity_poly.type
_entity_poly.pdbx_seq_one_letter_code
_entity_poly.pdbx_strand_id
1 'polypeptide(L)'
;MATRSAAGGVKITVPATWIASWTLYDLANTIWSYGIFSYAIGLYLTSEQGLGASQGNLWLQISIALSVGINALISPAIGAISDRAGRRLPYLLFFTLLAIIPAIFIPSVPVGMGVVLFCIANFGYQSALVYYDATIKIVSTPANRGWVSGLGNGLGYLGTILIGVIILFGDISVAQVFVIAPILFGVLSIPIFIFIKEVPEPSGKAAGGNSLT
;
A
#
# COMPACT_ATOMS: atom_id res chain seq x y z
N MET A 1 25.81 4.42 -6.45
CA MET A 1 27.27 4.43 -6.68
C MET A 1 27.50 3.68 -7.99
N ALA A 2 27.98 4.34 -9.04
CA ALA A 2 28.14 3.73 -10.36
C ALA A 2 29.60 3.29 -10.54
N THR A 3 29.84 1.99 -10.71
CA THR A 3 31.16 1.44 -11.06
C THR A 3 31.21 1.17 -12.55
N ARG A 4 32.16 1.80 -13.25
CA ARG A 4 32.41 1.57 -14.68
C ARG A 4 33.13 0.23 -14.86
N SER A 5 32.59 -0.66 -15.69
CA SER A 5 33.24 -1.87 -16.19
C SER A 5 33.75 -1.63 -17.61
N ALA A 6 34.88 -2.26 -17.97
CA ALA A 6 35.67 -2.04 -19.20
C ALA A 6 34.99 -2.44 -20.54
N ALA A 7 33.66 -2.54 -20.60
CA ALA A 7 32.92 -2.82 -21.81
C ALA A 7 31.64 -1.97 -21.84
N GLY A 8 31.78 -0.70 -22.25
CA GLY A 8 30.78 0.17 -22.90
C GLY A 8 29.36 0.35 -22.34
N GLY A 9 28.95 -0.35 -21.28
CA GLY A 9 27.60 -0.33 -20.72
C GLY A 9 27.66 0.11 -19.27
N VAL A 10 26.94 1.18 -18.94
CA VAL A 10 26.72 1.58 -17.55
C VAL A 10 25.89 0.48 -16.90
N LYS A 11 26.51 -0.40 -16.09
CA LYS A 11 25.78 -1.30 -15.20
C LYS A 11 25.13 -0.45 -14.12
N ILE A 12 23.84 -0.18 -14.26
CA ILE A 12 23.04 0.45 -13.21
C ILE A 12 22.87 -0.58 -12.11
N THR A 13 23.72 -0.52 -11.09
CA THR A 13 23.58 -1.31 -9.87
C THR A 13 22.65 -0.60 -8.91
N VAL A 14 21.47 -1.18 -8.68
CA VAL A 14 20.53 -0.67 -7.68
C VAL A 14 21.06 -0.98 -6.26
N PRO A 15 21.02 -0.02 -5.31
CA PRO A 15 21.45 -0.28 -3.94
C PRO A 15 20.62 -1.38 -3.27
N ALA A 16 21.27 -2.26 -2.49
CA ALA A 16 20.57 -3.28 -1.71
C ALA A 16 19.56 -2.67 -0.72
N THR A 17 19.82 -1.46 -0.22
CA THR A 17 18.91 -0.72 0.66
C THR A 17 17.60 -0.36 -0.01
N TRP A 18 17.58 -0.15 -1.33
CA TRP A 18 16.36 0.15 -2.08
C TRP A 18 15.46 -1.07 -2.18
N ILE A 19 16.07 -2.21 -2.50
CA ILE A 19 15.37 -3.51 -2.54
C ILE A 19 14.83 -3.83 -1.15
N ALA A 20 15.65 -3.71 -0.10
CA ALA A 20 15.22 -3.98 1.27
C ALA A 20 14.08 -3.04 1.73
N SER A 21 14.14 -1.76 1.39
CA SER A 21 13.09 -0.78 1.75
C SER A 21 11.79 -1.05 1.00
N TRP A 22 11.88 -1.44 -0.27
CA TRP A 22 10.73 -1.82 -1.07
C TRP A 22 10.08 -3.09 -0.50
N THR A 23 10.87 -4.13 -0.24
CA THR A 23 10.37 -5.37 0.36
C THR A 23 9.81 -5.17 1.78
N LEU A 24 10.37 -4.25 2.56
CA LEU A 24 9.83 -3.93 3.87
C LEU A 24 8.44 -3.27 3.78
N TYR A 25 8.22 -2.45 2.75
CA TYR A 25 6.88 -1.94 2.44
C TYR A 25 5.92 -3.08 2.04
N ASP A 26 6.43 -4.12 1.38
CA ASP A 26 5.64 -5.33 1.08
C ASP A 26 5.11 -5.98 2.36
N LEU A 27 6.02 -6.21 3.31
CA LEU A 27 5.72 -6.73 4.64
C LEU A 27 4.77 -5.80 5.42
N ALA A 28 4.97 -4.49 5.31
CA ALA A 28 4.17 -3.50 6.02
C ALA A 28 2.71 -3.50 5.52
N ASN A 29 2.48 -3.61 4.21
CA ASN A 29 1.14 -3.55 3.64
C ASN A 29 0.32 -4.81 3.95
N THR A 30 0.95 -5.99 3.99
CA THR A 30 0.27 -7.24 4.33
C THR A 30 -0.17 -7.28 5.79
N ILE A 31 0.57 -6.64 6.70
CA ILE A 31 0.13 -6.39 8.09
C ILE A 31 -1.19 -5.61 8.11
N TRP A 32 -1.28 -4.51 7.35
CA TRP A 32 -2.49 -3.70 7.26
C TRP A 32 -3.64 -4.50 6.63
N SER A 33 -3.37 -5.20 5.51
CA SER A 33 -4.35 -5.99 4.78
C SER A 33 -4.98 -7.06 5.66
N TYR A 34 -4.17 -7.88 6.32
CA TYR A 34 -4.72 -8.92 7.18
C TYR A 34 -5.34 -8.33 8.45
N GLY A 35 -4.63 -7.43 9.15
CA GLY A 35 -5.06 -6.89 10.43
C GLY A 35 -6.36 -6.09 10.33
N ILE A 36 -6.49 -5.21 9.35
CA ILE A 36 -7.64 -4.32 9.19
C ILE A 36 -8.71 -4.96 8.31
N PHE A 37 -8.36 -5.30 7.08
CA PHE A 37 -9.33 -5.72 6.07
C PHE A 37 -9.83 -7.15 6.29
N SER A 38 -8.95 -8.10 6.62
CA SER A 38 -9.37 -9.50 6.82
C SER A 38 -9.85 -9.82 8.25
N TYR A 39 -9.32 -9.16 9.28
CA TYR A 39 -9.60 -9.50 10.67
C TYR A 39 -10.47 -8.46 11.40
N ALA A 40 -9.96 -7.25 11.63
CA ALA A 40 -10.57 -6.31 12.58
C ALA A 40 -11.95 -5.79 12.14
N ILE A 41 -12.13 -5.47 10.85
CA ILE A 41 -13.41 -4.93 10.37
C ILE A 41 -14.56 -5.93 10.48
N GLY A 42 -14.28 -7.22 10.23
CA GLY A 42 -15.28 -8.27 10.33
C GLY A 42 -15.79 -8.45 11.75
N LEU A 43 -14.87 -8.51 12.72
CA LEU A 43 -15.21 -8.61 14.14
C LEU A 43 -15.86 -7.33 14.68
N TYR A 44 -15.41 -6.16 14.23
CA TYR A 44 -15.99 -4.87 14.63
C TYR A 44 -17.47 -4.78 14.24
N LEU A 45 -17.81 -5.09 12.99
CA LEU A 45 -19.18 -4.99 12.50
C LEU A 45 -20.12 -6.07 13.07
N THR A 46 -19.59 -7.25 13.37
CA THR A 46 -20.36 -8.40 13.89
C THR A 46 -20.50 -8.42 15.42
N SER A 47 -19.72 -7.61 16.14
CA SER A 47 -19.82 -7.47 17.59
C SER A 47 -21.19 -6.93 18.04
N GLU A 48 -21.58 -7.21 19.29
CA GLU A 48 -22.83 -6.68 19.89
C GLU A 48 -22.83 -5.15 20.03
N GLN A 49 -21.64 -4.55 20.15
CA GLN A 49 -21.43 -3.10 20.10
C GLN A 49 -21.53 -2.54 18.66
N GLY A 50 -21.42 -3.43 17.67
CA GLY A 50 -21.59 -3.18 16.25
C GLY A 50 -23.06 -3.30 15.83
N LEU A 51 -23.31 -4.09 14.79
CA LEU A 51 -24.66 -4.32 14.24
C LEU A 51 -25.25 -5.67 14.69
N GLY A 52 -24.51 -6.46 15.48
CA GLY A 52 -24.83 -7.85 15.81
C GLY A 52 -24.64 -8.82 14.64
N ALA A 53 -24.56 -10.12 14.92
CA ALA A 53 -24.13 -11.14 13.96
C ALA A 53 -24.94 -11.19 12.65
N SER A 54 -26.26 -10.97 12.72
CA SER A 54 -27.16 -11.03 11.55
C SER A 54 -27.00 -9.83 10.60
N GLN A 55 -27.08 -8.60 11.13
CA GLN A 55 -26.94 -7.39 10.31
C GLN A 55 -25.48 -7.08 9.98
N GLY A 56 -24.54 -7.38 10.89
CA GLY A 56 -23.11 -7.11 10.71
C GLY A 56 -22.51 -7.83 9.51
N ASN A 57 -22.90 -9.08 9.25
CA ASN A 57 -22.39 -9.82 8.08
C ASN A 57 -22.91 -9.25 6.76
N LEU A 58 -24.19 -8.84 6.71
CA LEU A 58 -24.78 -8.19 5.53
C LEU A 58 -24.07 -6.86 5.22
N TRP A 59 -23.90 -6.01 6.24
CA TRP A 59 -23.25 -4.71 6.09
C TRP A 59 -21.76 -4.82 5.81
N LEU A 60 -21.07 -5.83 6.35
CA LEU A 60 -19.68 -6.14 5.99
C LEU A 60 -19.58 -6.46 4.49
N GLN A 61 -20.45 -7.34 3.98
CA GLN A 61 -20.43 -7.69 2.56
C GLN A 61 -20.79 -6.52 1.65
N ILE A 62 -21.77 -5.70 2.02
CA ILE A 62 -22.11 -4.47 1.28
C ILE A 62 -20.95 -3.48 1.29
N SER A 63 -20.28 -3.30 2.44
CA SER A 63 -19.15 -2.37 2.57
C SER A 63 -17.94 -2.82 1.76
N ILE A 64 -17.65 -4.11 1.76
CA ILE A 64 -16.60 -4.70 0.92
C ILE A 64 -16.97 -4.54 -0.56
N ALA A 65 -18.20 -4.88 -0.95
CA ALA A 65 -18.66 -4.78 -2.35
C ALA A 65 -18.62 -3.32 -2.86
N LEU A 66 -19.04 -2.35 -2.05
CA LEU A 66 -18.96 -0.93 -2.37
C LEU A 66 -17.50 -0.46 -2.46
N SER A 67 -16.66 -0.83 -1.49
CA SER A 67 -15.25 -0.44 -1.49
C SER A 67 -14.52 -1.02 -2.71
N VAL A 68 -14.74 -2.29 -3.03
CA VAL A 68 -14.16 -2.95 -4.21
C VAL A 68 -14.72 -2.35 -5.49
N GLY A 69 -16.03 -2.08 -5.55
CA GLY A 69 -16.67 -1.46 -6.72
C GLY A 69 -16.15 -0.05 -7.00
N ILE A 70 -16.04 0.79 -5.97
CA ILE A 70 -15.45 2.14 -6.09
C ILE A 70 -13.98 2.03 -6.51
N ASN A 71 -13.21 1.11 -5.91
CA ASN A 71 -11.82 0.90 -6.28
C ASN A 71 -11.68 0.41 -7.74
N ALA A 72 -12.56 -0.46 -8.21
CA ALA A 72 -12.56 -0.94 -9.59
C ALA A 72 -12.82 0.20 -10.60
N LEU A 73 -13.68 1.16 -10.26
CA LEU A 73 -13.95 2.33 -11.11
C LEU A 73 -12.81 3.36 -11.10
N ILE A 74 -12.13 3.52 -9.97
CA ILE A 74 -11.11 4.56 -9.78
C ILE A 74 -9.70 4.06 -10.13
N SER A 75 -9.43 2.76 -10.00
CA SER A 75 -8.11 2.18 -10.29
C SER A 75 -7.57 2.49 -11.71
N PRO A 76 -8.37 2.56 -12.79
CA PRO A 76 -7.86 2.96 -14.11
C PRO A 76 -7.44 4.43 -14.14
N ALA A 77 -8.17 5.31 -13.45
CA ALA A 77 -7.85 6.73 -13.37
C ALA A 77 -6.57 6.96 -12.54
N ILE A 78 -6.43 6.28 -11.40
CA ILE A 78 -5.22 6.35 -10.57
C ILE A 78 -4.02 5.72 -11.28
N GLY A 79 -4.21 4.60 -11.97
CA GLY A 79 -3.17 3.98 -12.80
C GLY A 79 -2.70 4.92 -13.90
N ALA A 80 -3.62 5.56 -14.63
CA ALA A 80 -3.29 6.54 -15.65
C ALA A 80 -2.59 7.79 -15.09
N ILE A 81 -2.96 8.24 -13.88
CA ILE A 81 -2.26 9.33 -13.17
C ILE A 81 -0.86 8.87 -12.74
N SER A 82 -0.72 7.66 -12.19
CA SER A 82 0.56 7.07 -11.76
C SER A 82 1.55 6.89 -12.93
N ASP A 83 1.04 6.50 -14.09
CA ASP A 83 1.84 6.37 -15.32
C ASP A 83 2.29 7.72 -15.89
N ARG A 84 1.51 8.81 -15.67
CA ARG A 84 1.84 10.17 -16.11
C ARG A 84 2.59 10.99 -15.05
N ALA A 85 2.49 10.60 -13.79
CA ALA A 85 3.15 11.27 -12.67
C ALA A 85 4.64 10.97 -12.71
N GLY A 86 5.45 11.98 -13.03
CA GLY A 86 6.91 11.87 -13.00
C GLY A 86 7.50 11.66 -11.59
N ARG A 87 6.69 11.75 -10.54
CA ARG A 87 7.04 11.49 -9.13
C ARG A 87 5.95 10.62 -8.50
N ARG A 88 6.27 9.44 -7.97
CA ARG A 88 5.36 8.43 -7.41
C ARG A 88 5.41 8.38 -5.89
N LEU A 89 6.57 8.62 -5.26
CA LEU A 89 6.76 8.60 -3.81
C LEU A 89 5.87 9.60 -3.03
N PRO A 90 5.63 10.84 -3.49
CA PRO A 90 4.74 11.75 -2.78
C PRO A 90 3.28 11.26 -2.76
N TYR A 91 2.81 10.67 -3.86
CA TYR A 91 1.47 10.08 -3.93
C TYR A 91 1.39 8.82 -3.08
N LEU A 92 2.43 7.97 -3.11
CA LEU A 92 2.54 6.82 -2.21
C LEU A 92 2.39 7.26 -0.76
N LEU A 93 3.13 8.28 -0.31
CA LEU A 93 3.05 8.79 1.06
C LEU A 93 1.64 9.28 1.40
N PHE A 94 1.03 10.08 0.52
CA PHE A 94 -0.33 10.58 0.73
C PHE A 94 -1.33 9.44 0.92
N PHE A 95 -1.29 8.43 0.06
CA PHE A 95 -2.22 7.30 0.13
C PHE A 95 -1.93 6.35 1.29
N THR A 96 -0.65 6.14 1.66
CA THR A 96 -0.26 5.44 2.89
C THR A 96 -0.84 6.14 4.12
N LEU A 97 -0.74 7.47 4.20
CA LEU A 97 -1.36 8.23 5.30
C LEU A 97 -2.89 8.15 5.28
N LEU A 98 -3.50 8.18 4.09
CA LEU A 98 -4.94 8.00 3.92
C LEU A 98 -5.42 6.60 4.35
N ALA A 99 -4.56 5.59 4.28
CA ALA A 99 -4.83 4.26 4.81
C ALA A 99 -4.68 4.16 6.33
N ILE A 100 -3.77 4.96 6.92
CA ILE A 100 -3.43 4.89 8.34
C ILE A 100 -4.37 5.72 9.19
N ILE A 101 -4.52 7.01 8.86
CA ILE A 101 -5.19 7.97 9.73
C ILE A 101 -6.65 7.57 9.97
N PRO A 102 -7.50 7.32 8.95
CA PRO A 102 -8.89 6.97 9.18
C PRO A 102 -9.04 5.63 9.90
N ALA A 103 -8.16 4.65 9.64
CA ALA A 103 -8.21 3.32 10.25
C ALA A 103 -8.09 3.38 11.78
N ILE A 104 -7.22 4.24 12.30
CA ILE A 104 -7.00 4.44 13.74
C ILE A 104 -8.26 4.96 14.45
N PHE A 105 -9.07 5.78 13.78
CA PHE A 105 -10.26 6.41 14.38
C PHE A 105 -11.54 5.56 14.28
N ILE A 106 -11.55 4.46 13.51
CA ILE A 106 -12.71 3.57 13.37
C ILE A 106 -13.33 3.15 14.72
N PRO A 107 -12.57 2.65 15.72
CA PRO A 107 -13.16 2.21 16.99
C PRO A 107 -13.68 3.37 17.86
N SER A 108 -13.33 4.62 17.56
CA SER A 108 -13.70 5.81 18.35
C SER A 108 -14.97 6.51 17.84
N VAL A 109 -15.52 6.08 16.71
CA VAL A 109 -16.70 6.70 16.09
C VAL A 109 -17.90 5.74 16.08
N PRO A 110 -19.14 6.25 15.92
CA PRO A 110 -20.30 5.39 15.71
C PRO A 110 -20.12 4.48 14.50
N VAL A 111 -20.67 3.27 14.57
CA VAL A 111 -20.47 2.20 13.58
C VAL A 111 -20.68 2.64 12.13
N GLY A 112 -21.73 3.43 11.86
CA GLY A 112 -21.99 3.95 10.51
C GLY A 112 -20.88 4.87 9.99
N MET A 113 -20.29 5.70 10.86
CA MET A 113 -19.12 6.52 10.52
C MET A 113 -17.84 5.67 10.42
N GLY A 114 -17.72 4.64 11.25
CA GLY A 114 -16.61 3.67 11.19
C GLY A 114 -16.54 2.95 9.83
N VAL A 115 -17.69 2.58 9.26
CA VAL A 115 -17.76 2.01 7.90
C VAL A 115 -17.26 3.01 6.85
N VAL A 116 -17.66 4.28 6.94
CA VAL A 116 -17.20 5.32 6.01
C VAL A 116 -15.68 5.52 6.13
N LEU A 117 -15.15 5.59 7.34
CA LEU A 117 -13.70 5.69 7.58
C LEU A 117 -12.96 4.46 7.04
N PHE A 118 -13.52 3.27 7.19
CA PHE A 118 -12.96 2.04 6.61
C PHE A 118 -12.92 2.10 5.08
N CYS A 119 -13.99 2.55 4.42
CA CYS A 119 -14.01 2.72 2.97
C CYS A 119 -12.90 3.68 2.50
N ILE A 120 -12.71 4.80 3.21
CA ILE A 120 -11.65 5.78 2.91
C ILE A 120 -10.26 5.15 3.13
N ALA A 121 -10.06 4.45 4.26
CA ALA A 121 -8.80 3.79 4.58
C ALA A 121 -8.44 2.72 3.55
N ASN A 122 -9.41 1.88 3.16
CA ASN A 122 -9.22 0.84 2.16
C ASN A 122 -8.95 1.42 0.78
N PHE A 123 -9.63 2.50 0.40
CA PHE A 123 -9.32 3.22 -0.83
C PHE A 123 -7.89 3.77 -0.83
N GLY A 124 -7.46 4.38 0.28
CA GLY A 124 -6.08 4.83 0.48
C GLY A 124 -5.07 3.69 0.33
N TYR A 125 -5.33 2.57 0.99
CA TYR A 125 -4.48 1.37 0.92
C TYR A 125 -4.34 0.85 -0.51
N GLN A 126 -5.45 0.65 -1.22
CA GLN A 126 -5.44 0.15 -2.59
C GLN A 126 -4.73 1.11 -3.55
N SER A 127 -4.96 2.41 -3.38
CA SER A 127 -4.29 3.44 -4.17
C SER A 127 -2.78 3.45 -3.89
N ALA A 128 -2.36 3.28 -2.63
CA ALA A 128 -0.96 3.20 -2.26
C ALA A 128 -0.26 2.01 -2.93
N LEU A 129 -0.91 0.85 -3.01
CA LEU A 129 -0.37 -0.33 -3.71
C LEU A 129 -0.08 -0.05 -5.19
N VAL A 130 -0.97 0.66 -5.89
CA VAL A 130 -0.76 1.02 -7.31
C VAL A 130 0.54 1.83 -7.49
N TYR A 131 0.82 2.79 -6.62
CA TYR A 131 2.06 3.58 -6.68
C TYR A 131 3.27 2.76 -6.22
N TYR A 132 3.11 1.93 -5.19
CA TYR A 132 4.15 1.04 -4.69
C TYR A 132 4.63 0.05 -5.75
N ASP A 133 3.71 -0.63 -6.44
CA ASP A 133 4.02 -1.57 -7.51
C ASP A 133 4.75 -0.86 -8.66
N ALA A 134 4.34 0.37 -8.98
CA ALA A 134 5.02 1.18 -9.99
C ALA A 134 6.47 1.54 -9.58
N THR A 135 6.79 1.59 -8.29
CA THR A 135 8.17 1.87 -7.82
C THR A 135 9.14 0.70 -8.05
N ILE A 136 8.66 -0.50 -8.37
CA ILE A 136 9.55 -1.64 -8.70
C ILE A 136 10.45 -1.31 -9.90
N LYS A 137 9.98 -0.48 -10.84
CA LYS A 137 10.77 -0.03 -12.00
C LYS A 137 11.98 0.82 -11.61
N ILE A 138 11.97 1.41 -10.42
CA ILE A 138 13.03 2.27 -9.86
C ILE A 138 14.00 1.44 -9.02
N VAL A 139 13.50 0.44 -8.27
CA VAL A 139 14.31 -0.41 -7.38
C VAL A 139 14.81 -1.71 -8.01
N SER A 140 14.52 -1.93 -9.30
CA SER A 140 14.97 -3.11 -10.01
C SER A 140 15.44 -2.79 -11.43
N THR A 141 16.30 -3.64 -11.93
CA THR A 141 16.65 -3.72 -13.35
C THR A 141 15.69 -4.69 -14.07
N PRO A 142 15.51 -4.58 -15.39
CA PRO A 142 14.69 -5.53 -16.15
C PRO A 142 15.08 -7.01 -15.93
N ALA A 143 16.38 -7.28 -15.69
CA ALA A 143 16.89 -8.63 -15.47
C ALA A 143 16.59 -9.22 -14.08
N ASN A 144 16.45 -8.39 -13.04
CA ASN A 144 16.24 -8.86 -11.66
C ASN A 144 14.84 -8.52 -11.10
N ARG A 145 13.98 -7.87 -11.87
CA ARG A 145 12.63 -7.47 -11.45
C ARG A 145 11.80 -8.63 -10.91
N GLY A 146 11.81 -9.78 -11.59
CA GLY A 146 11.07 -10.96 -11.14
C GLY A 146 11.55 -11.50 -9.80
N TRP A 147 12.87 -11.48 -9.57
CA TRP A 147 13.47 -11.92 -8.31
C TRP A 147 13.17 -10.95 -7.17
N VAL A 148 13.28 -9.64 -7.41
CA VAL A 148 12.94 -8.60 -6.43
C VAL A 148 11.46 -8.65 -6.05
N SER A 149 10.56 -8.82 -7.02
CA SER A 149 9.13 -8.99 -6.76
C SER A 149 8.84 -10.26 -5.96
N GLY A 150 9.46 -11.39 -6.32
CA GLY A 150 9.31 -12.65 -5.60
C GLY A 150 9.79 -12.57 -4.15
N LEU A 151 10.91 -11.89 -3.91
CA LEU A 151 11.39 -11.60 -2.55
C LEU A 151 10.46 -10.68 -1.78
N GLY A 152 9.93 -9.64 -2.44
CA GLY A 152 8.86 -8.79 -1.94
C GLY A 152 7.73 -9.62 -1.37
N ASN A 153 7.03 -10.32 -2.26
CA ASN A 153 5.86 -11.12 -1.93
C ASN A 153 6.15 -12.16 -0.84
N GLY A 154 7.31 -12.84 -0.92
CA GLY A 154 7.71 -13.86 0.06
C GLY A 154 7.89 -13.28 1.47
N LEU A 155 8.58 -12.14 1.60
CA LEU A 155 8.71 -11.43 2.87
C LEU A 155 7.39 -10.74 3.27
N GLY A 156 6.58 -10.35 2.29
CA GLY A 156 5.21 -9.87 2.46
C GLY A 156 4.37 -10.82 3.31
N TYR A 157 4.36 -12.11 2.99
CA TYR A 157 3.60 -13.10 3.78
C TYR A 157 4.06 -13.22 5.23
N LEU A 158 5.32 -12.90 5.55
CA LEU A 158 5.77 -12.84 6.94
C LEU A 158 5.08 -11.71 7.71
N GLY A 159 4.68 -10.63 7.04
CA GLY A 159 3.89 -9.55 7.64
C GLY A 159 2.53 -10.06 8.15
N THR A 160 1.83 -10.86 7.34
CA THR A 160 0.57 -11.52 7.73
C THR A 160 0.77 -12.44 8.94
N ILE A 161 1.85 -13.23 8.95
CA ILE A 161 2.18 -14.11 10.07
C ILE A 161 2.50 -13.29 11.33
N LEU A 162 3.27 -12.21 11.19
CA LEU A 162 3.67 -11.34 12.29
C LEU A 162 2.45 -10.75 12.99
N ILE A 163 1.53 -10.12 12.23
CA ILE A 163 0.32 -9.56 12.83
C ILE A 163 -0.60 -10.65 13.38
N GLY A 164 -0.69 -11.82 12.73
CA GLY A 164 -1.46 -12.96 13.23
C GLY A 164 -0.94 -13.48 14.57
N VAL A 165 0.37 -13.56 14.74
CA VAL A 165 1.02 -13.93 16.01
C VAL A 165 0.75 -12.87 17.08
N ILE A 166 0.86 -11.58 16.75
CA ILE A 166 0.54 -10.48 17.68
C ILE A 166 -0.92 -10.56 18.13
N ILE A 167 -1.85 -10.85 17.22
CA ILE A 167 -3.27 -11.01 17.56
C ILE A 167 -3.49 -12.24 18.45
N LEU A 168 -2.91 -13.39 18.08
CA LEU A 168 -3.15 -14.67 18.75
C LEU A 168 -2.55 -14.73 20.16
N PHE A 169 -1.36 -14.19 20.35
CA PHE A 169 -0.62 -14.29 21.61
C PHE A 169 -0.58 -12.98 22.40
N GLY A 170 -0.95 -11.86 21.80
CA GLY A 170 -0.85 -10.53 22.43
C GLY A 170 -2.07 -10.13 23.26
N ASP A 171 -3.12 -10.95 23.31
CA ASP A 171 -4.39 -10.64 24.01
C ASP A 171 -4.93 -9.23 23.69
N ILE A 172 -4.79 -8.84 22.41
CA ILE A 172 -5.19 -7.51 21.96
C ILE A 172 -6.64 -7.51 21.50
N SER A 173 -7.38 -6.51 21.93
CA SER A 173 -8.74 -6.25 21.47
C SER A 173 -8.77 -5.83 20.00
N VAL A 174 -9.92 -6.01 19.36
CA VAL A 174 -10.17 -5.57 17.98
C VAL A 174 -9.88 -4.07 17.81
N ALA A 175 -10.25 -3.24 18.80
CA ALA A 175 -9.97 -1.81 18.80
C ALA A 175 -8.46 -1.51 18.79
N GLN A 176 -7.65 -2.30 19.51
CA GLN A 176 -6.20 -2.16 19.47
C GLN A 176 -5.61 -2.59 18.13
N VAL A 177 -6.19 -3.57 17.43
CA VAL A 177 -5.74 -3.95 16.07
C VAL A 177 -5.89 -2.79 15.09
N PHE A 178 -6.98 -2.02 15.19
CA PHE A 178 -7.17 -0.78 14.40
C PHE A 178 -6.11 0.29 14.63
N VAL A 179 -5.34 0.20 15.72
CA VAL A 179 -4.26 1.14 16.04
C VAL A 179 -2.90 0.54 15.71
N ILE A 180 -2.65 -0.70 16.13
CA ILE A 180 -1.36 -1.38 16.00
C ILE A 180 -1.04 -1.66 14.53
N ALA A 181 -1.97 -2.22 13.76
CA ALA A 181 -1.69 -2.59 12.37
C ALA A 181 -1.36 -1.36 11.49
N PRO A 182 -2.10 -0.24 11.56
CA PRO A 182 -1.76 0.96 10.78
C PRO A 182 -0.48 1.64 11.24
N ILE A 183 -0.18 1.64 12.55
CA ILE A 183 1.10 2.16 13.05
C ILE A 183 2.26 1.32 12.55
N LEU A 184 2.16 -0.01 12.61
CA LEU A 184 3.18 -0.90 12.06
C LEU A 184 3.36 -0.69 10.55
N PHE A 185 2.26 -0.54 9.80
CA PHE A 185 2.31 -0.22 8.39
C PHE A 185 3.05 1.11 8.13
N GLY A 186 2.75 2.15 8.92
CA GLY A 186 3.43 3.44 8.84
C GLY A 186 4.92 3.35 9.17
N VAL A 187 5.28 2.76 10.30
CA VAL A 187 6.67 2.67 10.77
C VAL A 187 7.53 1.85 9.80
N LEU A 188 7.03 0.69 9.36
CA LEU A 188 7.77 -0.20 8.47
C LEU A 188 7.82 0.34 7.03
N SER A 189 6.92 1.24 6.63
CA SER A 189 7.00 1.92 5.34
C SER A 189 7.99 3.09 5.32
N ILE A 190 8.39 3.68 6.46
CA ILE A 190 9.32 4.84 6.53
C ILE A 190 10.58 4.65 5.65
N PRO A 191 11.28 3.50 5.65
CA PRO A 191 12.48 3.31 4.85
C PRO A 191 12.28 3.56 3.35
N ILE A 192 11.09 3.26 2.80
CA ILE A 192 10.83 3.49 1.37
C ILE A 192 10.95 4.98 1.01
N PHE A 193 10.47 5.85 1.90
CA PHE A 193 10.45 7.30 1.69
C PHE A 193 11.81 7.97 1.96
N ILE A 194 12.67 7.34 2.76
CA ILE A 194 14.00 7.86 3.09
C ILE A 194 15.03 7.43 2.04
N PHE A 195 15.03 6.15 1.66
CA PHE A 195 16.13 5.58 0.87
C PHE A 195 15.90 5.66 -0.64
N ILE A 196 14.67 5.45 -1.12
CA ILE A 196 14.37 5.52 -2.55
C ILE A 196 14.32 6.99 -2.97
N LYS A 197 15.04 7.31 -4.04
CA LYS A 197 15.03 8.65 -4.64
C LYS A 197 14.55 8.56 -6.08
N GLU A 198 13.52 9.32 -6.38
CA GLU A 198 13.01 9.45 -7.74
C GLU A 198 13.83 10.47 -8.50
N VAL A 199 14.34 10.06 -9.66
CA VAL A 199 14.83 11.00 -10.66
C VAL A 199 13.63 11.30 -11.56
N PRO A 200 13.15 12.56 -11.64
CA PRO A 200 12.09 12.91 -12.57
C PRO A 200 12.48 12.48 -13.97
N GLU A 201 11.62 11.75 -14.68
CA GLU A 201 11.84 11.54 -16.11
C GLU A 201 11.93 12.93 -16.77
N PRO A 202 12.93 13.19 -17.63
CA PRO A 202 12.96 14.43 -18.39
C PRO A 202 11.62 14.55 -19.11
N SER A 203 10.94 15.69 -18.91
CA SER A 203 9.66 16.02 -19.55
C SER A 203 9.79 15.89 -21.07
N GLY A 204 9.54 14.69 -21.58
CA GLY A 204 9.59 14.35 -22.98
C GLY A 204 8.22 14.54 -23.60
N LYS A 205 7.81 15.81 -23.77
CA LYS A 205 6.91 16.30 -24.82
C LYS A 205 6.73 17.83 -24.68
N ALA A 206 7.72 18.58 -25.17
CA ALA A 206 7.36 19.85 -25.81
C ALA A 206 6.60 19.50 -27.09
N ALA A 207 5.35 19.95 -27.12
CA ALA A 207 4.46 20.21 -28.25
C ALA A 207 4.87 19.73 -29.65
N GLY A 208 3.91 19.13 -30.34
CA GLY A 208 3.99 18.93 -31.78
C GLY A 208 4.31 20.23 -32.53
N GLY A 209 5.30 20.15 -33.40
CA GLY A 209 5.48 21.06 -34.52
C GLY A 209 5.17 20.27 -35.78
N ASN A 210 3.95 20.42 -36.29
CA ASN A 210 3.55 19.97 -37.60
C ASN A 210 3.97 21.05 -38.60
N SER A 211 4.95 20.78 -39.49
CA SER A 211 5.10 21.50 -40.77
C SER A 211 6.21 20.91 -41.64
N LEU A 212 5.80 20.27 -42.74
CA LEU A 212 6.32 20.43 -44.10
C LEU A 212 7.84 20.38 -44.32
N THR A 213 8.33 19.28 -44.90
CA THR A 213 8.86 19.18 -46.29
C THR A 213 9.21 17.74 -46.60
#